data_AF-A0A2D5QDK9-F1
#
_entry.id   AF-A0A2D5QDK9-F1
#
_cell.length_a   1.000
_cell.length_b   1.000
_cell.length_c   1.000
_cell.angle_alpha   90.00
_cell.angle_beta   90.00
_cell.angle_gamma   90.00
#
_symmetry.space_group_name_H-M   'P 1'
#
loop_
_entity.id
_entity.type
_entity.pdbx_description
1 polymer ?
#
loop_
_entity_poly.entity_id
_entity_poly.type
_entity_poly.pdbx_seq_one_letter_code
_entity_poly.pdbx_strand_id
1 'polypeptide(L)'
;MNAIKIRSLTENLINIMQLSYVFNGFFVTILYLLLVITGNGQFGIKLVYYGAVTIFITQMFSINARNIGISDRNLSTIFKNITFRLTLSPVLLIFSFLFYLIILKENLTMPLFFTSLLCIQVWIFELCLALIEMKKRSKYLAFYYIFLIIVILFLLFLNDINFNIFLVSIIMFNIIYIIFILSKLNYNFSKFNIEDFYKDKFNFFSSLSLTSANLIIKLILYKFYQFGDLEIIYLCISLFSLPGSLVTTSFGATFFSKNRSLPWTFKMAIRSIFLLMITLTFIYLLPININNINVYKVSIPIDYLIIVLFSSLLQYCGQIIRVIRLSNNNYRIYLFQSDILFSIFSILNLILFIIFLQKIFIIFVLINSLLGIIIYLSFRIHAYYKI
;
A
#
# COMPACT_ATOMS: atom_id res chain seq x y z
N MET A 1 17.60 22.97 -28.47
CA MET A 1 18.38 21.93 -27.75
C MET A 1 18.23 22.00 -26.21
N ASN A 2 18.35 23.17 -25.58
CA ASN A 2 18.23 23.28 -24.10
C ASN A 2 16.83 22.97 -23.54
N ALA A 3 15.75 23.34 -24.22
CA ALA A 3 14.39 23.01 -23.77
C ALA A 3 14.08 21.50 -23.79
N ILE A 4 14.62 20.76 -24.77
CA ILE A 4 14.48 19.30 -24.88
C ILE A 4 15.26 18.61 -23.76
N LYS A 5 16.48 19.10 -23.45
CA LYS A 5 17.33 18.59 -22.38
C LYS A 5 16.73 18.85 -20.98
N ILE A 6 16.10 20.01 -20.79
CA ILE A 6 15.40 20.35 -19.54
C ILE A 6 14.13 19.48 -19.39
N ARG A 7 13.37 19.29 -20.48
CA ARG A 7 12.17 18.45 -20.48
C ARG A 7 12.50 16.98 -20.17
N SER A 8 13.53 16.42 -20.79
CA SER A 8 13.97 15.05 -20.52
C SER A 8 14.51 14.85 -19.09
N LEU A 9 15.23 15.84 -18.55
CA LEU A 9 15.64 15.84 -17.13
C LEU A 9 14.43 15.87 -16.20
N THR A 10 13.44 16.72 -16.47
CA THR A 10 12.21 16.76 -15.64
C THR A 10 11.38 15.50 -15.73
N GLU A 11 11.32 14.84 -16.89
CA GLU A 11 10.60 13.57 -17.07
C GLU A 11 11.32 12.41 -16.35
N ASN A 12 12.66 12.34 -16.42
CA ASN A 12 13.45 11.37 -15.67
C ASN A 12 13.28 11.53 -14.15
N LEU A 13 13.22 12.78 -13.67
CA LEU A 13 12.97 13.10 -12.27
C LEU A 13 11.58 12.64 -11.79
N ILE A 14 10.57 12.80 -12.63
CA ILE A 14 9.20 12.34 -12.34
C ILE A 14 9.17 10.81 -12.28
N ASN A 15 9.82 10.12 -13.21
CA ASN A 15 9.87 8.67 -13.24
C ASN A 15 10.55 8.08 -11.99
N ILE A 16 11.66 8.68 -11.55
CA ILE A 16 12.38 8.28 -10.33
C ILE A 16 11.54 8.56 -9.06
N MET A 17 10.76 9.64 -9.01
CA MET A 17 9.85 9.86 -7.87
C MET A 17 8.74 8.81 -7.81
N GLN A 18 8.11 8.53 -8.96
CA GLN A 18 6.98 7.61 -9.05
C GLN A 18 7.38 6.20 -8.64
N LEU A 19 8.49 5.69 -9.17
CA LEU A 19 9.02 4.38 -8.81
C LEU A 19 9.32 4.29 -7.30
N SER A 20 9.75 5.37 -6.62
CA SER A 20 10.11 5.31 -5.20
C SER A 20 8.87 5.15 -4.34
N TYR A 21 7.78 5.81 -4.75
CA TYR A 21 6.48 5.61 -4.14
C TYR A 21 5.92 4.22 -4.40
N VAL A 22 6.09 3.66 -5.61
CA VAL A 22 5.73 2.27 -5.91
C VAL A 22 6.44 1.35 -4.93
N PHE A 23 7.78 1.40 -4.89
CA PHE A 23 8.54 0.49 -4.04
C PHE A 23 8.21 0.63 -2.56
N ASN A 24 8.12 1.85 -2.04
CA ASN A 24 7.75 2.04 -0.63
C ASN A 24 6.34 1.50 -0.35
N GLY A 25 5.37 1.81 -1.21
CA GLY A 25 3.98 1.38 -1.05
C GLY A 25 3.81 -0.15 -1.13
N PHE A 26 4.62 -0.83 -1.95
CA PHE A 26 4.54 -2.28 -2.13
C PHE A 26 5.53 -3.09 -1.31
N PHE A 27 6.41 -2.46 -0.54
CA PHE A 27 7.50 -3.16 0.15
C PHE A 27 7.00 -4.35 0.98
N VAL A 28 5.95 -4.13 1.78
CA VAL A 28 5.34 -5.16 2.63
C VAL A 28 4.70 -6.28 1.80
N THR A 29 4.04 -5.93 0.68
CA THR A 29 3.43 -6.88 -0.24
C THR A 29 4.47 -7.72 -0.98
N ILE A 30 5.56 -7.12 -1.43
CA ILE A 30 6.69 -7.82 -2.05
C ILE A 30 7.32 -8.78 -1.06
N LEU A 31 7.51 -8.36 0.19
CA LEU A 31 8.06 -9.22 1.23
C LEU A 31 7.14 -10.41 1.53
N TYR A 32 5.83 -10.20 1.56
CA TYR A 32 4.84 -11.28 1.64
C TYR A 32 4.92 -12.26 0.45
N LEU A 33 4.93 -11.76 -0.78
CA LEU A 33 5.01 -12.60 -1.99
C LEU A 33 6.28 -13.45 -2.00
N LEU A 34 7.41 -12.86 -1.60
CA LEU A 34 8.68 -13.58 -1.50
C LEU A 34 8.60 -14.70 -0.45
N LEU A 35 8.02 -14.43 0.72
CA LEU A 35 7.84 -15.45 1.75
C LEU A 35 6.98 -16.62 1.28
N VAL A 36 5.93 -16.36 0.51
CA VAL A 36 5.09 -17.42 -0.10
C VAL A 36 5.91 -18.24 -1.09
N ILE A 37 6.66 -17.58 -2.00
CA ILE A 37 7.49 -18.26 -3.01
C ILE A 37 8.57 -19.13 -2.36
N THR A 38 9.16 -18.69 -1.25
CA THR A 38 10.19 -19.43 -0.51
C THR A 38 9.61 -20.52 0.41
N GLY A 39 8.28 -20.75 0.43
CA GLY A 39 7.64 -21.77 1.26
C GLY A 39 7.40 -21.37 2.73
N ASN A 40 7.63 -20.11 3.08
CA ASN A 40 7.38 -19.53 4.41
C ASN A 40 6.01 -18.83 4.50
N GLY A 41 4.98 -19.41 3.86
CA GLY A 41 3.64 -18.84 3.72
C GLY A 41 2.95 -18.52 5.06
N GLN A 42 3.13 -19.34 6.10
CA GLN A 42 2.60 -19.05 7.44
C GLN A 42 3.14 -17.74 8.02
N PHE A 43 4.44 -17.48 7.82
CA PHE A 43 5.06 -16.24 8.24
C PHE A 43 4.55 -15.05 7.41
N GLY A 44 4.34 -15.26 6.11
CA GLY A 44 3.71 -14.30 5.22
C GLY A 44 2.28 -13.90 5.65
N ILE A 45 1.42 -14.87 5.97
CA ILE A 45 0.04 -14.63 6.45
C ILE A 45 0.06 -13.78 7.72
N LYS A 46 0.92 -14.17 8.67
CA LYS A 46 1.15 -13.42 9.90
C LYS A 46 1.53 -11.97 9.59
N LEU A 47 2.51 -11.75 8.71
CA LEU A 47 2.93 -10.41 8.29
C LEU A 47 1.76 -9.58 7.72
N VAL A 48 0.91 -10.15 6.87
CA VAL A 48 -0.25 -9.43 6.29
C VAL A 48 -1.24 -8.98 7.37
N TYR A 49 -1.45 -9.82 8.38
CA TYR A 49 -2.31 -9.54 9.52
C TYR A 49 -1.73 -8.46 10.44
N TYR A 50 -0.47 -8.60 10.85
CA TYR A 50 0.18 -7.59 11.70
C TYR A 50 0.38 -6.26 10.99
N GLY A 51 0.66 -6.31 9.69
CA GLY A 51 0.66 -5.14 8.83
C GLY A 51 -0.70 -4.43 8.86
N ALA A 52 -1.81 -5.16 8.92
CA ALA A 52 -3.15 -4.57 9.04
C ALA A 52 -3.38 -3.84 10.35
N VAL A 53 -2.99 -4.46 11.48
CA VAL A 53 -3.07 -3.85 12.81
C VAL A 53 -2.21 -2.58 12.83
N THR A 54 -0.97 -2.69 12.34
CA THR A 54 -0.06 -1.55 12.29
C THR A 54 -0.61 -0.44 11.41
N ILE A 55 -1.14 -0.75 10.22
CA ILE A 55 -1.79 0.20 9.31
C ILE A 55 -3.01 0.85 9.97
N PHE A 56 -3.83 0.09 10.70
CA PHE A 56 -4.99 0.64 11.39
C PHE A 56 -4.56 1.73 12.38
N ILE A 57 -3.66 1.40 13.30
CA ILE A 57 -3.31 2.32 14.38
C ILE A 57 -2.46 3.49 13.84
N THR A 58 -1.58 3.24 12.87
CA THR A 58 -0.77 4.30 12.24
C THR A 58 -1.64 5.22 11.38
N GLN A 59 -2.45 4.67 10.46
CA GLN A 59 -3.06 5.44 9.39
C GLN A 59 -4.45 5.99 9.71
N MET A 60 -5.11 5.57 10.80
CA MET A 60 -6.47 6.04 11.12
C MET A 60 -6.61 7.57 11.22
N PHE A 61 -5.52 8.29 11.52
CA PHE A 61 -5.51 9.74 11.60
C PHE A 61 -5.05 10.46 10.35
N SER A 62 -4.39 9.78 9.40
CA SER A 62 -3.62 10.47 8.36
C SER A 62 -3.48 9.73 7.03
N ILE A 63 -4.39 8.80 6.69
CA ILE A 63 -4.27 8.03 5.45
C ILE A 63 -4.20 8.92 4.20
N ASN A 64 -5.02 9.98 4.18
CA ASN A 64 -5.07 10.92 3.05
C ASN A 64 -4.13 12.12 3.21
N ALA A 65 -3.43 12.25 4.35
CA ALA A 65 -2.70 13.46 4.70
C ALA A 65 -1.56 13.78 3.72
N ARG A 66 -0.90 12.76 3.16
CA ARG A 66 0.07 12.93 2.09
C ARG A 66 -0.57 13.58 0.87
N ASN A 67 -1.65 12.99 0.36
CA ASN A 67 -2.29 13.45 -0.86
C ASN A 67 -2.83 14.88 -0.72
N ILE A 68 -3.39 15.21 0.45
CA ILE A 68 -3.84 16.56 0.81
C ILE A 68 -2.65 17.53 0.89
N GLY A 69 -1.58 17.18 1.62
CA GLY A 69 -0.40 18.03 1.76
C GLY A 69 0.30 18.32 0.43
N ILE A 70 0.34 17.32 -0.45
CA ILE A 70 0.88 17.41 -1.81
C ILE A 70 -0.04 18.25 -2.71
N SER A 71 -1.36 18.02 -2.72
CA SER A 71 -2.31 18.78 -3.55
C SER A 71 -2.31 20.25 -3.21
N ASP A 72 -2.31 20.56 -1.91
CA ASP A 72 -2.44 21.91 -1.38
C ASP A 72 -1.06 22.62 -1.32
N ARG A 73 0.01 21.90 -1.70
CA ARG A 73 1.42 22.32 -1.61
C ARG A 73 1.81 22.89 -0.24
N ASN A 74 1.23 22.35 0.82
CA ASN A 74 1.44 22.85 2.18
C ASN A 74 2.51 22.05 2.93
N LEU A 75 3.75 22.57 2.94
CA LEU A 75 4.87 21.95 3.66
C LEU A 75 4.62 21.84 5.17
N SER A 76 3.90 22.80 5.76
CA SER A 76 3.63 22.78 7.21
C SER A 76 2.76 21.59 7.59
N THR A 77 1.76 21.26 6.77
CA THR A 77 0.91 20.07 6.95
C THR A 77 1.75 18.80 6.91
N ILE A 78 2.69 18.69 5.97
CA ILE A 78 3.56 17.50 5.88
C ILE A 78 4.50 17.41 7.09
N PHE A 79 5.08 18.52 7.55
CA PHE A 79 5.94 18.51 8.73
C PHE A 79 5.19 18.13 10.01
N LYS A 80 3.97 18.66 10.21
CA LYS A 80 3.09 18.25 11.31
C LYS A 80 2.77 16.76 11.26
N ASN A 81 2.47 16.24 10.07
CA ASN A 81 2.23 14.82 9.88
C ASN A 81 3.47 13.98 10.20
N ILE A 82 4.67 14.35 9.73
CA ILE A 82 5.91 13.63 10.07
C ILE A 82 6.15 13.65 11.58
N THR A 83 5.96 14.80 12.25
CA THR A 83 6.09 14.90 13.71
C THR A 83 5.13 13.93 14.40
N PHE A 84 3.88 13.91 13.94
CA PHE A 84 2.87 12.99 14.46
C PHE A 84 3.27 11.53 14.26
N ARG A 85 3.69 11.13 13.04
CA ARG A 85 4.09 9.74 12.75
C ARG A 85 5.28 9.31 13.63
N LEU A 86 6.26 10.19 13.80
CA LEU A 86 7.44 9.93 14.65
C LEU A 86 7.07 9.82 16.13
N THR A 87 6.20 10.69 16.64
CA THR A 87 5.78 10.68 18.06
C THR A 87 4.86 9.51 18.39
N LEU A 88 4.02 9.07 17.44
CA LEU A 88 3.14 7.91 17.60
C LEU A 88 3.91 6.58 17.52
N SER A 89 5.03 6.56 16.78
CA SER A 89 5.80 5.32 16.52
C SER A 89 6.22 4.52 17.76
N PRO A 90 6.69 5.10 18.88
CA PRO A 90 7.06 4.34 20.07
C PRO A 90 5.83 3.76 20.78
N VAL A 91 4.73 4.52 20.83
CA VAL A 91 3.45 4.06 21.40
C VAL A 91 2.93 2.85 20.63
N LEU A 92 3.04 2.90 19.30
CA LEU A 92 2.66 1.79 18.42
C LEU A 92 3.51 0.55 18.67
N LEU A 93 4.83 0.71 18.87
CA LEU A 93 5.70 -0.41 19.17
C LEU A 93 5.30 -1.07 20.49
N ILE A 94 5.04 -0.28 21.53
CA ILE A 94 4.56 -0.81 22.82
C ILE A 94 3.21 -1.51 22.64
N PHE A 95 2.27 -0.91 21.90
CA PHE A 95 0.96 -1.52 21.67
C PHE A 95 1.08 -2.83 20.89
N SER A 96 1.91 -2.87 19.83
CA SER A 96 2.15 -4.08 19.05
C SER A 96 2.76 -5.20 19.90
N PHE A 97 3.68 -4.83 20.81
CA PHE A 97 4.29 -5.74 21.77
C PHE A 97 3.26 -6.29 22.78
N LEU A 98 2.41 -5.43 23.35
CA LEU A 98 1.37 -5.84 24.30
C LEU A 98 0.28 -6.69 23.64
N PHE A 99 -0.17 -6.29 22.45
CA PHE A 99 -1.14 -7.05 21.65
C PHE A 99 -0.64 -8.47 21.40
N TYR A 100 0.65 -8.59 21.09
CA TYR A 100 1.29 -9.87 20.85
C TYR A 100 1.28 -10.78 22.10
N LEU A 101 1.71 -10.26 23.25
CA LEU A 101 1.78 -11.04 24.49
C LEU A 101 0.40 -11.45 25.01
N ILE A 102 -0.57 -10.54 24.94
CA ILE A 102 -1.85 -10.71 25.65
C ILE A 102 -2.91 -11.39 24.79
N ILE A 103 -3.07 -10.94 23.53
CA ILE A 103 -4.22 -11.36 22.70
C ILE A 103 -3.89 -12.64 21.94
N LEU A 104 -2.69 -12.73 21.39
CA LEU A 104 -2.32 -13.87 20.56
C LEU A 104 -1.71 -15.02 21.34
N LYS A 105 -1.21 -14.75 22.56
CA LYS A 105 -0.57 -15.74 23.43
C LYS A 105 0.53 -16.54 22.71
N GLU A 106 1.14 -15.97 21.68
CA GLU A 106 2.26 -16.58 20.97
C GLU A 106 3.58 -16.18 21.68
N ASN A 107 4.63 -17.00 21.56
CA ASN A 107 5.97 -16.69 22.07
C ASN A 107 6.69 -15.73 21.12
N LEU A 108 7.11 -14.54 21.59
CA LEU A 108 7.66 -13.43 20.80
C LEU A 108 8.58 -13.90 19.68
N THR A 109 8.02 -14.15 18.50
CA THR A 109 8.85 -14.42 17.35
C THR A 109 9.37 -13.06 16.90
N MET A 110 10.64 -12.79 17.19
CA MET A 110 11.42 -11.63 16.74
C MET A 110 11.05 -11.12 15.32
N PRO A 111 10.86 -12.00 14.31
CA PRO A 111 10.39 -11.58 13.00
C PRO A 111 9.15 -10.67 12.99
N LEU A 112 8.17 -10.90 13.89
CA LEU A 112 6.91 -10.16 13.92
C LEU A 112 7.08 -8.73 14.42
N PHE A 113 7.86 -8.57 15.48
CA PHE A 113 8.24 -7.24 15.97
C PHE A 113 8.94 -6.44 14.87
N PHE A 114 9.86 -7.07 14.13
CA PHE A 114 10.52 -6.45 12.99
C PHE A 114 9.55 -6.09 11.85
N THR A 115 8.52 -6.90 11.58
CA THR A 115 7.51 -6.53 10.57
C THR A 115 6.69 -5.30 10.97
N SER A 116 6.34 -5.14 12.25
CA SER A 116 5.66 -3.92 12.71
C SER A 116 6.55 -2.68 12.59
N LEU A 117 7.84 -2.81 12.93
CA LEU A 117 8.84 -1.74 12.73
C LEU A 117 8.95 -1.34 11.25
N LEU A 118 9.04 -2.32 10.35
CA LEU A 118 9.10 -2.07 8.91
C LEU A 118 7.84 -1.35 8.41
N CYS A 119 6.65 -1.74 8.85
CA CYS A 119 5.41 -1.07 8.46
C CYS A 119 5.37 0.40 8.94
N ILE A 120 5.81 0.65 10.17
CA ILE A 120 5.92 2.01 10.73
C ILE A 120 6.92 2.86 9.92
N GLN A 121 8.07 2.28 9.57
CA GLN A 121 9.09 2.97 8.77
C GLN A 121 8.61 3.31 7.37
N VAL A 122 8.00 2.34 6.67
CA VAL A 122 7.39 2.56 5.34
C VAL A 122 6.38 3.70 5.39
N TRP A 123 5.59 3.76 6.46
CA TRP A 123 4.61 4.81 6.67
C TRP A 123 5.25 6.19 6.92
N ILE A 124 6.30 6.29 7.72
CA ILE A 124 7.04 7.56 7.90
C ILE A 124 7.71 7.97 6.58
N PHE A 125 8.33 7.01 5.89
CA PHE A 125 9.10 7.23 4.68
C PHE A 125 8.24 7.78 3.53
N GLU A 126 6.96 7.41 3.47
CA GLU A 126 6.00 7.95 2.52
C GLU A 126 5.91 9.49 2.56
N LEU A 127 5.98 10.10 3.75
CA LEU A 127 5.99 11.56 3.90
C LEU A 127 7.36 12.17 3.63
N CYS A 128 8.45 11.44 3.90
CA CYS A 128 9.79 11.86 3.50
C CYS A 128 9.88 11.97 1.97
N LEU A 129 9.31 11.02 1.23
CA LEU A 129 9.19 11.10 -0.22
C LEU A 129 8.36 12.32 -0.66
N ALA A 130 7.26 12.61 0.03
CA ALA A 130 6.46 13.81 -0.23
C ALA A 130 7.24 15.12 -0.02
N LEU A 131 8.08 15.20 1.02
CA LEU A 131 8.98 16.33 1.22
C LEU A 131 10.03 16.45 0.11
N ILE A 132 10.62 15.34 -0.32
CA ILE A 132 11.58 15.30 -1.44
C ILE A 132 10.92 15.83 -2.72
N GLU A 133 9.69 15.40 -2.98
CA GLU A 133 8.89 15.83 -4.13
C GLU A 133 8.63 17.34 -4.09
N MET A 134 8.12 17.84 -2.97
CA MET A 134 7.77 19.25 -2.82
C MET A 134 8.99 20.18 -2.85
N LYS A 135 10.12 19.75 -2.29
CA LYS A 135 11.39 20.48 -2.33
C LYS A 135 12.19 20.25 -3.61
N LYS A 136 11.71 19.39 -4.52
CA LYS A 136 12.36 19.03 -5.79
C LYS A 136 13.82 18.53 -5.62
N ARG A 137 14.07 17.69 -4.61
CA ARG A 137 15.42 17.19 -4.26
C ARG A 137 15.63 15.71 -4.59
N SER A 138 15.26 15.31 -5.81
CA SER A 138 15.30 13.92 -6.31
C SER A 138 16.62 13.17 -6.16
N LYS A 139 17.77 13.86 -6.10
CA LYS A 139 19.08 13.23 -5.96
C LYS A 139 19.18 12.32 -4.72
N TYR A 140 18.38 12.61 -3.69
CA TYR A 140 18.35 11.79 -2.49
C TYR A 140 17.67 10.43 -2.72
N LEU A 141 16.83 10.28 -3.75
CA LEU A 141 16.13 9.03 -4.06
C LEU A 141 17.05 7.95 -4.63
N ALA A 142 18.09 8.32 -5.38
CA ALA A 142 18.97 7.36 -6.04
C ALA A 142 19.60 6.37 -5.05
N PHE A 143 19.96 6.85 -3.86
CA PHE A 143 20.52 6.01 -2.79
C PHE A 143 19.52 4.99 -2.22
N TYR A 144 18.24 5.36 -2.14
CA TYR A 144 17.16 4.46 -1.71
C TYR A 144 16.95 3.30 -2.67
N TYR A 145 17.06 3.55 -3.98
CA TYR A 145 16.92 2.50 -5.00
C TYR A 145 18.01 1.47 -4.94
N ILE A 146 19.27 1.91 -4.85
CA ILE A 146 20.42 1.01 -4.79
C ILE A 146 20.25 0.08 -3.59
N PHE A 147 19.85 0.64 -2.45
CA PHE A 147 19.55 -0.14 -1.26
C PHE A 147 18.41 -1.14 -1.46
N LEU A 148 17.26 -0.71 -2.02
CA LEU A 148 16.13 -1.60 -2.26
C LEU A 148 16.47 -2.76 -3.22
N ILE A 149 17.29 -2.49 -4.25
CA ILE A 149 17.76 -3.54 -5.17
C ILE A 149 18.62 -4.55 -4.41
N ILE A 150 19.54 -4.07 -3.56
CA ILE A 150 20.36 -4.95 -2.71
C ILE A 150 19.50 -5.79 -1.78
N VAL A 151 18.46 -5.19 -1.19
CA VAL A 151 17.48 -5.88 -0.33
C VAL A 151 16.75 -6.99 -1.07
N ILE A 152 16.23 -6.71 -2.28
CA ILE A 152 15.54 -7.70 -3.11
C ILE A 152 16.51 -8.82 -3.51
N LEU A 153 17.73 -8.49 -3.93
CA LEU A 153 18.73 -9.48 -4.31
C LEU A 153 19.10 -10.38 -3.13
N PHE A 154 19.29 -9.80 -1.94
CA PHE A 154 19.63 -10.57 -0.74
C PHE A 154 18.50 -11.52 -0.33
N LEU A 155 17.23 -11.10 -0.45
CA LEU A 155 16.05 -11.95 -0.17
C LEU A 155 16.03 -13.25 -0.97
N LEU A 156 16.54 -13.25 -2.20
CA LEU A 156 16.56 -14.44 -3.07
C LEU A 156 17.55 -15.51 -2.60
N PHE A 157 18.49 -15.19 -1.71
CA PHE A 157 19.55 -16.09 -1.24
C PHE A 157 19.45 -16.45 0.26
N LEU A 158 18.31 -16.17 0.91
CA LEU A 158 18.14 -16.38 2.34
C LEU A 158 17.75 -17.80 2.73
N ASN A 159 18.46 -18.35 3.71
CA ASN A 159 17.99 -19.41 4.61
C ASN A 159 17.41 -18.76 5.90
N ASP A 160 16.60 -19.50 6.68
CA ASP A 160 15.85 -18.96 7.84
C ASP A 160 16.68 -18.17 8.87
N ILE A 161 17.91 -18.61 9.20
CA ILE A 161 18.79 -17.91 10.15
C ILE A 161 19.25 -16.55 9.61
N ASN A 162 19.47 -16.46 8.29
CA ASN A 162 19.88 -15.23 7.63
C ASN A 162 18.72 -14.21 7.54
N PHE A 163 17.47 -14.68 7.62
CA PHE A 163 16.28 -13.83 7.45
C PHE A 163 16.12 -12.80 8.58
N ASN A 164 16.43 -13.17 9.83
CA ASN A 164 16.37 -12.23 10.95
C ASN A 164 17.44 -11.14 10.86
N ILE A 165 18.68 -11.53 10.55
CA ILE A 165 19.80 -10.59 10.35
C ILE A 165 19.46 -9.62 9.22
N PHE A 166 18.85 -10.13 8.16
CA PHE A 166 18.38 -9.33 7.04
C PHE A 166 17.27 -8.34 7.41
N LEU A 167 16.26 -8.76 8.17
CA LEU A 167 15.21 -7.84 8.64
C LEU A 167 15.80 -6.70 9.49
N VAL A 168 16.74 -7.03 10.38
CA VAL A 168 17.44 -6.03 11.20
C VAL A 168 18.24 -5.06 10.35
N SER A 169 18.98 -5.55 9.34
CA SER A 169 19.78 -4.69 8.47
C SER A 169 18.90 -3.74 7.65
N ILE A 170 17.72 -4.19 7.19
CA ILE A 170 16.75 -3.32 6.53
C ILE A 170 16.26 -2.22 7.46
N ILE A 171 15.85 -2.61 8.67
CA ILE A 171 15.32 -1.69 9.67
C ILE A 171 16.35 -0.62 10.01
N MET A 172 17.60 -1.02 10.24
CA MET A 172 18.68 -0.10 10.57
C MET A 172 18.98 0.87 9.42
N PHE A 173 19.03 0.36 8.18
CA PHE A 173 19.21 1.22 7.02
C PHE A 173 18.08 2.25 6.90
N ASN A 174 16.82 1.83 7.00
CA ASN A 174 15.67 2.72 6.88
C ASN A 174 15.71 3.83 7.95
N ILE A 175 16.10 3.51 9.18
CA ILE A 175 16.28 4.50 10.25
C ILE A 175 17.35 5.52 9.87
N ILE A 176 18.55 5.05 9.51
CA ILE A 176 19.67 5.91 9.11
C ILE A 176 19.26 6.80 7.94
N TYR A 177 18.55 6.24 6.97
CA TYR A 177 18.13 6.95 5.77
C TYR A 177 17.03 7.99 6.04
N ILE A 178 16.06 7.69 6.90
CA ILE A 178 15.06 8.66 7.37
C ILE A 178 15.76 9.84 8.07
N ILE A 179 16.69 9.56 9.00
CA ILE A 179 17.46 10.60 9.69
C ILE A 179 18.27 11.45 8.69
N PHE A 180 18.92 10.80 7.72
CA PHE A 180 19.66 11.48 6.66
C PHE A 180 18.77 12.40 5.81
N ILE A 181 17.58 11.95 5.41
CA ILE A 181 16.66 12.79 4.64
C ILE A 181 16.15 13.97 5.47
N LEU A 182 15.70 13.73 6.70
CA LEU A 182 15.15 14.78 7.55
C LEU A 182 16.20 15.87 7.82
N SER A 183 17.44 15.46 8.10
CA SER A 183 18.56 16.41 8.26
C SER A 183 18.86 17.19 6.97
N LYS A 184 18.99 16.52 5.81
CA LYS A 184 19.29 17.19 4.54
C LYS A 184 18.16 18.07 4.02
N LEU A 185 16.93 17.79 4.40
CA LEU A 185 15.77 18.61 4.05
C LEU A 185 15.50 19.72 5.06
N ASN A 186 16.37 19.97 6.05
CA ASN A 186 16.16 20.98 7.10
C ASN A 186 14.76 20.85 7.71
N TYR A 187 14.41 19.62 8.12
CA TYR A 187 13.16 19.36 8.80
C TYR A 187 13.16 20.04 10.18
N ASN A 188 12.14 20.84 10.45
CA ASN A 188 11.93 21.45 11.76
C ASN A 188 10.80 20.69 12.46
N PHE A 189 11.08 20.21 13.67
CA PHE A 189 10.05 19.65 14.54
C PHE A 189 9.01 20.73 14.86
N SER A 190 7.80 20.56 14.34
CA SER A 190 6.66 21.42 14.67
C SER A 190 6.05 20.97 16.00
N LYS A 191 5.42 21.89 16.75
CA LYS A 191 4.60 21.49 17.90
C LYS A 191 3.47 20.57 17.41
N PHE A 192 3.35 19.42 18.05
CA PHE A 192 2.28 18.46 17.80
C PHE A 192 1.06 18.82 18.66
N ASN A 193 -0.11 18.95 18.03
CA ASN A 193 -1.40 18.98 18.71
C ASN A 193 -2.33 17.96 18.01
N ILE A 194 -2.86 17.02 18.77
CA ILE A 194 -3.74 15.97 18.23
C ILE A 194 -5.04 16.55 17.67
N GLU A 195 -5.49 17.70 18.18
CA GLU A 195 -6.69 18.41 17.70
C GLU A 195 -6.57 18.82 16.23
N ASP A 196 -5.35 19.08 15.74
CA ASP A 196 -5.13 19.45 14.34
C ASP A 196 -5.56 18.34 13.36
N PHE A 197 -5.64 17.09 13.82
CA PHE A 197 -6.09 15.95 13.03
C PHE A 197 -7.61 15.75 13.04
N TYR A 198 -8.30 16.21 14.09
CA TYR A 198 -9.76 16.11 14.22
C TYR A 198 -10.52 17.31 13.63
N LYS A 199 -9.82 18.40 13.28
CA LYS A 199 -10.43 19.60 12.69
C LYS A 199 -11.18 19.31 11.39
N ASP A 200 -10.64 18.42 10.54
CA ASP A 200 -11.35 17.91 9.37
C ASP A 200 -12.02 16.56 9.71
N LYS A 201 -13.20 16.64 10.34
CA LYS A 201 -13.96 15.48 10.81
C LYS A 201 -14.19 14.45 9.69
N PHE A 202 -14.50 14.90 8.48
CA PHE A 202 -14.78 14.00 7.36
C PHE A 202 -13.52 13.23 6.93
N ASN A 203 -12.37 13.89 6.84
CA ASN A 203 -11.11 13.21 6.53
C ASN A 203 -10.73 12.19 7.61
N PHE A 204 -10.93 12.53 8.89
CA PHE A 204 -10.68 11.61 9.99
C PHE A 204 -11.58 10.37 9.90
N PHE A 205 -12.91 10.55 9.75
CA PHE A 205 -13.83 9.41 9.67
C PHE A 205 -13.64 8.57 8.41
N SER A 206 -13.31 9.16 7.26
CA SER A 206 -12.89 8.42 6.05
C SER A 206 -11.63 7.59 6.31
N SER A 207 -10.64 8.17 6.98
CA SER A 207 -9.40 7.48 7.31
C SER A 207 -9.66 6.30 8.24
N LEU A 208 -10.42 6.53 9.31
CA LEU A 208 -10.81 5.53 10.29
C LEU A 208 -11.66 4.41 9.65
N SER A 209 -12.62 4.73 8.78
CA SER A 209 -13.48 3.75 8.15
C SER A 209 -12.72 2.85 7.18
N LEU A 210 -11.80 3.40 6.38
CA LEU A 210 -11.01 2.62 5.42
C LEU A 210 -10.04 1.68 6.14
N THR A 211 -9.35 2.17 7.16
CA THR A 211 -8.37 1.35 7.88
C THR A 211 -9.06 0.30 8.76
N SER A 212 -10.20 0.64 9.39
CA SER A 212 -10.99 -0.34 10.15
C SER A 212 -11.56 -1.43 9.26
N ALA A 213 -12.11 -1.09 8.08
CA ALA A 213 -12.58 -2.09 7.12
C ALA A 213 -11.46 -3.06 6.71
N ASN A 214 -10.28 -2.54 6.37
CA ASN A 214 -9.12 -3.37 6.04
C ASN A 214 -8.70 -4.29 7.20
N LEU A 215 -8.70 -3.79 8.44
CA LEU A 215 -8.39 -4.59 9.63
C LEU A 215 -9.45 -5.67 9.88
N ILE A 216 -10.73 -5.29 9.87
CA ILE A 216 -11.87 -6.20 10.11
C ILE A 216 -11.87 -7.32 9.06
N ILE A 217 -11.68 -7.00 7.77
CA ILE A 217 -11.63 -8.00 6.70
C ILE A 217 -10.55 -9.05 6.98
N LYS A 218 -9.34 -8.61 7.34
CA LYS A 218 -8.22 -9.51 7.61
C LYS A 218 -8.38 -10.31 8.91
N LEU A 219 -8.94 -9.70 9.95
CA LEU A 219 -9.28 -10.38 11.22
C LEU A 219 -10.27 -11.51 10.98
N ILE A 220 -11.32 -11.20 10.24
CA ILE A 220 -12.38 -12.14 9.92
C ILE A 220 -11.82 -13.27 9.05
N LEU A 221 -11.07 -12.96 7.98
CA LEU A 221 -10.43 -13.97 7.14
C LEU A 221 -9.56 -14.92 7.98
N TYR A 222 -8.67 -14.35 8.80
CA TYR A 222 -7.78 -15.11 9.66
C TYR A 222 -8.51 -16.05 10.63
N LYS A 223 -9.71 -15.65 11.09
CA LYS A 223 -10.52 -16.45 12.02
C LYS A 223 -11.27 -17.61 11.35
N PHE A 224 -11.74 -17.42 10.12
CA PHE A 224 -12.68 -18.36 9.47
C PHE A 224 -12.02 -19.31 8.46
N TYR A 225 -10.82 -19.01 7.95
CA TYR A 225 -10.14 -19.82 6.94
C TYR A 225 -8.92 -20.53 7.51
N GLN A 226 -8.62 -21.72 6.99
CA GLN A 226 -7.41 -22.46 7.33
C GLN A 226 -6.17 -21.83 6.68
N PHE A 227 -4.97 -22.14 7.20
CA PHE A 227 -3.73 -21.53 6.73
C PHE A 227 -3.48 -21.70 5.22
N GLY A 228 -3.74 -22.88 4.65
CA GLY A 228 -3.55 -23.12 3.22
C GLY A 228 -4.46 -22.26 2.35
N ASP A 229 -5.73 -22.13 2.74
CA ASP A 229 -6.69 -21.27 2.03
C ASP A 229 -6.34 -19.78 2.17
N LEU A 230 -5.90 -19.37 3.36
CA LEU A 230 -5.45 -18.00 3.63
C LEU A 230 -4.25 -17.58 2.78
N GLU A 231 -3.33 -18.52 2.53
CA GLU A 231 -2.18 -18.27 1.66
C GLU A 231 -2.63 -17.93 0.23
N ILE A 232 -3.54 -18.73 -0.32
CA ILE A 232 -4.11 -18.51 -1.65
C ILE A 232 -4.93 -17.22 -1.69
N ILE A 233 -5.77 -16.98 -0.69
CA ILE A 233 -6.63 -15.79 -0.60
C ILE A 233 -5.78 -14.52 -0.51
N TYR A 234 -4.76 -14.48 0.35
CA TYR A 234 -3.91 -13.28 0.48
C TYR A 234 -3.02 -13.06 -0.74
N LEU A 235 -2.56 -14.13 -1.39
CA LEU A 235 -1.86 -14.02 -2.66
C LEU A 235 -2.79 -13.43 -3.72
N CYS A 236 -4.02 -13.91 -3.82
CA CYS A 236 -5.03 -13.33 -4.72
C CYS A 236 -5.33 -11.86 -4.39
N ILE A 237 -5.51 -11.49 -3.11
CA ILE A 237 -5.74 -10.10 -2.68
C ILE A 237 -4.53 -9.21 -3.01
N SER A 238 -3.31 -9.73 -2.83
CA SER A 238 -2.08 -8.99 -3.15
C SER A 238 -1.98 -8.71 -4.65
N LEU A 239 -2.27 -9.70 -5.50
CA LEU A 239 -2.30 -9.56 -6.95
C LEU A 239 -3.41 -8.62 -7.41
N PHE A 240 -4.61 -8.77 -6.86
CA PHE A 240 -5.76 -7.90 -7.10
C PHE A 240 -5.46 -6.43 -6.80
N SER A 241 -4.81 -6.16 -5.66
CA SER A 241 -4.61 -4.81 -5.15
C SER A 241 -3.44 -4.05 -5.79
N LEU A 242 -2.56 -4.74 -6.53
CA LEU A 242 -1.38 -4.14 -7.17
C LEU A 242 -1.76 -2.97 -8.12
N PRO A 243 -2.64 -3.13 -9.13
CA PRO A 243 -2.95 -2.05 -10.07
C PRO A 243 -3.58 -0.82 -9.39
N GLY A 244 -4.53 -1.04 -8.47
CA GLY A 244 -5.17 0.04 -7.73
C GLY A 244 -4.19 0.79 -6.83
N SER A 245 -3.31 0.06 -6.14
CA SER A 245 -2.32 0.64 -5.24
C SER A 245 -1.24 1.42 -6.00
N LEU A 246 -0.92 1.06 -7.25
CA LEU A 246 -0.03 1.85 -8.11
C LEU A 246 -0.60 3.24 -8.36
N VAL A 247 -1.89 3.34 -8.66
CA VAL A 247 -2.55 4.64 -8.88
C VAL A 247 -2.44 5.51 -7.64
N THR A 248 -2.80 4.98 -6.48
CA THR A 248 -2.83 5.74 -5.22
C THR A 248 -1.45 6.13 -4.71
N THR A 249 -0.45 5.26 -4.89
CA THR A 249 0.90 5.48 -4.37
C THR A 249 1.75 6.31 -5.33
N SER A 250 1.81 5.94 -6.61
CA SER A 250 2.74 6.56 -7.58
C SER A 250 2.16 7.75 -8.33
N PHE A 251 0.85 7.77 -8.59
CA PHE A 251 0.17 8.87 -9.26
C PHE A 251 -0.67 9.63 -8.24
N GLY A 252 0.02 10.20 -7.24
CA GLY A 252 -0.62 11.02 -6.22
C GLY A 252 -1.33 12.25 -6.79
N ALA A 253 -1.95 13.01 -5.89
CA ALA A 253 -2.70 14.21 -6.25
C ALA A 253 -1.91 15.24 -7.08
N THR A 254 -0.58 15.25 -7.02
CA THR A 254 0.30 16.10 -7.87
C THR A 254 0.24 15.80 -9.35
N PHE A 255 0.01 14.56 -9.75
CA PHE A 255 -0.08 14.20 -11.17
C PHE A 255 -1.42 14.67 -11.76
N PHE A 256 -2.52 14.37 -11.06
CA PHE A 256 -3.87 14.71 -11.51
C PHE A 256 -4.22 16.20 -11.35
N SER A 257 -3.68 16.89 -10.33
CA SER A 257 -3.85 18.35 -10.18
C SER A 257 -3.23 19.18 -11.31
N LYS A 258 -2.38 18.59 -12.15
CA LYS A 258 -1.70 19.28 -13.26
C LYS A 258 -2.30 19.01 -14.64
N ASN A 259 -3.49 18.39 -14.73
CA ASN A 259 -4.18 18.08 -15.99
C ASN A 259 -3.27 17.47 -17.07
N ARG A 260 -2.39 16.53 -16.68
CA ARG A 260 -1.55 15.81 -17.64
C ARG A 260 -2.23 14.50 -18.04
N SER A 261 -2.32 14.24 -19.35
CA SER A 261 -2.64 12.91 -19.87
C SER A 261 -1.71 11.87 -19.25
N LEU A 262 -2.23 10.68 -18.92
CA LEU A 262 -1.43 9.59 -18.36
C LEU A 262 -0.15 9.36 -19.18
N PRO A 263 1.05 9.27 -18.54
CA PRO A 263 2.30 9.11 -19.28
C PRO A 263 2.29 7.78 -20.04
N TRP A 264 2.93 7.73 -21.20
CA TRP A 264 3.01 6.50 -21.98
C TRP A 264 3.72 5.37 -21.20
N THR A 265 4.76 5.69 -20.44
CA THR A 265 5.47 4.75 -19.55
C THR A 265 4.54 4.11 -18.52
N PHE A 266 3.51 4.81 -18.04
CA PHE A 266 2.52 4.26 -17.12
C PHE A 266 1.51 3.35 -17.81
N LYS A 267 1.04 3.73 -19.00
CA LYS A 267 0.21 2.84 -19.82
C LYS A 267 0.96 1.53 -20.09
N MET A 268 2.27 1.62 -20.32
CA MET A 268 3.15 0.45 -20.47
C MET A 268 3.37 -0.29 -19.15
N ALA A 269 3.51 0.37 -18.00
CA ALA A 269 3.63 -0.27 -16.68
C ALA A 269 2.37 -1.06 -16.29
N ILE A 270 1.18 -0.49 -16.48
CA ILE A 270 -0.08 -1.22 -16.26
C ILE A 270 -0.21 -2.37 -17.23
N ARG A 271 0.06 -2.14 -18.52
CA ARG A 271 0.03 -3.20 -19.53
C ARG A 271 1.02 -4.31 -19.23
N SER A 272 2.22 -3.98 -18.77
CA SER A 272 3.26 -4.96 -18.42
C SER A 272 2.95 -5.69 -17.14
N ILE A 273 2.30 -5.07 -16.14
CA ILE A 273 1.78 -5.79 -14.97
C ILE A 273 0.62 -6.70 -15.38
N PHE A 274 -0.27 -6.24 -16.25
CA PHE A 274 -1.36 -7.05 -16.75
C PHE A 274 -0.85 -8.23 -17.58
N LEU A 275 0.13 -7.99 -18.47
CA LEU A 275 0.86 -9.02 -19.21
C LEU A 275 1.62 -9.95 -18.27
N LEU A 276 2.29 -9.44 -17.25
CA LEU A 276 3.00 -10.23 -16.25
C LEU A 276 2.03 -11.15 -15.53
N MET A 277 0.90 -10.63 -15.06
CA MET A 277 -0.14 -11.43 -14.41
C MET A 277 -0.70 -12.49 -15.36
N ILE A 278 -0.96 -12.13 -16.63
CA ILE A 278 -1.38 -13.08 -17.68
C ILE A 278 -0.29 -14.15 -17.91
N THR A 279 0.98 -13.77 -18.02
CA THR A 279 2.08 -14.71 -18.21
C THR A 279 2.28 -15.59 -16.98
N LEU A 280 2.09 -15.08 -15.77
CA LEU A 280 2.15 -15.87 -14.54
C LEU A 280 1.01 -16.90 -14.50
N THR A 281 -0.21 -16.53 -14.92
CA THR A 281 -1.29 -17.51 -15.15
C THR A 281 -0.89 -18.59 -16.16
N PHE A 282 -0.27 -18.21 -17.29
CA PHE A 282 0.13 -19.18 -18.32
C PHE A 282 1.33 -20.05 -17.90
N ILE A 283 2.33 -19.50 -17.21
CA ILE A 283 3.47 -20.23 -16.66
C ILE A 283 3.01 -21.23 -15.61
N TYR A 284 2.02 -20.85 -14.80
CA TYR A 284 1.39 -21.74 -13.83
C TYR A 284 0.60 -22.89 -14.50
N LEU A 285 0.01 -22.67 -15.68
CA LEU A 285 -0.64 -23.72 -16.49
C LEU A 285 0.35 -24.67 -17.18
N LEU A 286 1.60 -24.24 -17.37
CA LEU A 286 2.61 -25.06 -18.00
C LEU A 286 3.21 -26.03 -16.97
N PRO A 287 3.26 -27.35 -17.24
CA PRO A 287 3.86 -28.33 -16.35
C PRO A 287 5.39 -28.23 -16.47
N ILE A 288 5.97 -27.13 -15.99
CA ILE A 288 7.42 -26.94 -16.02
C ILE A 288 8.01 -27.61 -14.77
N ASN A 289 8.73 -28.70 -15.00
CA ASN A 289 9.46 -29.42 -13.97
C ASN A 289 10.81 -28.70 -13.75
N ILE A 290 10.81 -27.63 -12.96
CA ILE A 290 12.03 -26.92 -12.58
C ILE A 290 12.69 -27.71 -11.44
N ASN A 291 13.38 -28.80 -11.77
CA ASN A 291 13.92 -29.74 -10.79
C ASN A 291 15.03 -29.17 -9.87
N ASN A 292 15.48 -27.94 -10.07
CA ASN A 292 16.64 -27.36 -9.37
C ASN A 292 16.35 -26.09 -8.57
N ILE A 293 15.09 -25.66 -8.49
CA ILE A 293 14.67 -24.58 -7.58
C ILE A 293 13.54 -25.17 -6.74
N ASN A 294 13.74 -25.27 -5.42
CA ASN A 294 12.71 -25.65 -4.46
C ASN A 294 11.64 -24.53 -4.38
N VAL A 295 10.91 -24.30 -5.47
CA VAL A 295 9.76 -23.41 -5.50
C VAL A 295 8.59 -24.18 -4.91
N TYR A 296 8.05 -23.69 -3.80
CA TYR A 296 6.83 -24.24 -3.23
C TYR A 296 5.68 -24.00 -4.21
N LYS A 297 5.07 -25.07 -4.75
CA LYS A 297 3.97 -24.96 -5.72
C LYS A 297 2.67 -24.73 -4.96
N VAL A 298 2.31 -23.45 -4.75
CA VAL A 298 0.95 -23.09 -4.33
C VAL A 298 0.03 -23.25 -5.53
N SER A 299 -0.92 -24.18 -5.46
CA SER A 299 -1.85 -24.41 -6.56
C SER A 299 -3.02 -23.42 -6.51
N ILE A 300 -2.99 -22.34 -7.30
CA ILE A 300 -4.10 -21.38 -7.40
C ILE A 300 -5.12 -21.88 -8.45
N PRO A 301 -6.41 -21.96 -8.12
CA PRO A 301 -7.45 -22.27 -9.12
C PRO A 301 -7.53 -21.21 -10.25
N ILE A 302 -7.77 -21.63 -11.50
CA ILE A 302 -7.78 -20.74 -12.67
C ILE A 302 -8.91 -19.69 -12.57
N ASP A 303 -10.08 -20.12 -12.10
CA ASP A 303 -11.24 -19.28 -11.84
C ASP A 303 -10.92 -18.15 -10.84
N TYR A 304 -10.08 -18.41 -9.83
CA TYR A 304 -9.62 -17.39 -8.90
C TYR A 304 -8.78 -16.33 -9.63
N LEU A 305 -7.88 -16.75 -10.52
CA LEU A 305 -7.02 -15.83 -11.27
C LEU A 305 -7.82 -14.94 -12.23
N ILE A 306 -8.82 -15.49 -12.93
CA ILE A 306 -9.72 -14.72 -13.81
C ILE A 306 -10.47 -13.66 -13.00
N ILE A 307 -11.03 -14.05 -11.85
CA ILE A 307 -11.77 -13.14 -10.98
C ILE A 307 -10.85 -12.05 -10.43
N VAL A 308 -9.64 -12.39 -10.00
CA VAL A 308 -8.62 -11.44 -9.52
C VAL A 308 -8.24 -10.44 -10.61
N LEU A 309 -7.99 -10.90 -11.84
CA LEU A 309 -7.64 -10.04 -12.97
C LEU A 309 -8.76 -9.03 -13.26
N PHE A 310 -10.00 -9.49 -13.40
CA PHE A 310 -11.12 -8.60 -13.69
C PHE A 310 -11.39 -7.61 -12.54
N SER A 311 -11.34 -8.10 -11.29
CA SER A 311 -11.48 -7.25 -10.11
C SER A 311 -10.38 -6.19 -10.04
N SER A 312 -9.14 -6.53 -10.40
CA SER A 312 -8.00 -5.61 -10.36
C SER A 312 -8.17 -4.42 -11.32
N LEU A 313 -8.75 -4.66 -12.52
CA LEU A 313 -9.09 -3.61 -13.48
C LEU A 313 -10.18 -2.68 -12.92
N LEU A 314 -11.19 -3.25 -12.28
CA LEU A 314 -12.26 -2.47 -11.69
C LEU A 314 -11.73 -1.60 -10.53
N GLN A 315 -10.89 -2.18 -9.67
CA GLN A 315 -10.25 -1.44 -8.58
C GLN A 315 -9.34 -0.33 -9.12
N TYR A 316 -8.58 -0.58 -10.18
CA TYR A 316 -7.78 0.44 -10.86
C TYR A 316 -8.64 1.64 -11.28
N CYS A 317 -9.75 1.41 -11.97
CA CYS A 317 -10.69 2.45 -12.37
C CYS A 317 -11.26 3.23 -11.17
N GLY A 318 -11.70 2.51 -10.13
CA GLY A 318 -12.22 3.12 -8.91
C GLY A 318 -11.19 4.01 -8.21
N GLN A 319 -9.92 3.56 -8.11
CA GLN A 319 -8.86 4.33 -7.48
C GLN A 319 -8.47 5.58 -8.28
N ILE A 320 -8.53 5.55 -9.62
CA ILE A 320 -8.34 6.77 -10.43
C ILE A 320 -9.39 7.82 -10.07
N ILE A 321 -10.66 7.43 -10.07
CA ILE A 321 -11.77 8.36 -9.76
C ILE A 321 -11.58 8.95 -8.36
N ARG A 322 -11.24 8.10 -7.39
CA ARG A 322 -10.94 8.50 -6.01
C ARG A 322 -9.81 9.51 -5.94
N VAL A 323 -8.66 9.25 -6.58
CA VAL A 323 -7.51 10.16 -6.56
C VAL A 323 -7.80 11.49 -7.24
N ILE A 324 -8.54 11.49 -8.36
CA ILE A 324 -8.92 12.74 -9.02
C ILE A 324 -9.77 13.61 -8.08
N ARG A 325 -10.78 13.02 -7.43
CA ARG A 325 -11.63 13.73 -6.46
C ARG A 325 -10.85 14.23 -5.25
N LEU A 326 -9.90 13.44 -4.75
CA LEU A 326 -9.06 13.82 -3.60
C LEU A 326 -8.21 15.06 -3.92
N SER A 327 -7.75 15.18 -5.17
CA SER A 327 -6.96 16.32 -5.64
C SER A 327 -7.79 17.60 -5.86
N ASN A 328 -9.12 17.51 -5.87
CA ASN A 328 -10.01 18.66 -6.05
C ASN A 328 -10.75 19.00 -4.75
N ASN A 329 -10.44 20.16 -4.17
CA ASN A 329 -11.00 20.61 -2.88
C ASN A 329 -12.54 20.59 -2.85
N ASN A 330 -13.20 20.92 -3.96
CA ASN A 330 -14.67 20.98 -4.02
C ASN A 330 -15.33 19.60 -3.89
N TYR A 331 -14.63 18.52 -4.26
CA TYR A 331 -15.16 17.16 -4.23
C TYR A 331 -14.65 16.32 -3.06
N ARG A 332 -13.71 16.86 -2.27
CA ARG A 332 -13.02 16.13 -1.21
C ARG A 332 -13.96 15.63 -0.12
N ILE A 333 -14.92 16.46 0.33
CA ILE A 333 -15.91 16.07 1.34
C ILE A 333 -16.80 14.92 0.84
N TYR A 334 -17.28 15.00 -0.40
CA TYR A 334 -18.10 13.93 -1.00
C TYR A 334 -17.32 12.62 -1.17
N LEU A 335 -16.03 12.73 -1.49
CA LEU A 335 -15.15 11.57 -1.52
C LEU A 335 -15.05 10.93 -0.13
N PHE A 336 -14.86 11.71 0.92
CA PHE A 336 -14.78 11.16 2.27
C PHE A 336 -16.07 10.46 2.70
N GLN A 337 -17.23 10.98 2.31
CA GLN A 337 -18.51 10.29 2.51
C GLN A 337 -18.58 8.98 1.72
N SER A 338 -18.09 8.99 0.48
CA SER A 338 -18.02 7.79 -0.37
C SER A 338 -17.10 6.72 0.23
N ASP A 339 -15.96 7.12 0.79
CA ASP A 339 -15.02 6.21 1.49
C ASP A 339 -15.70 5.54 2.69
N ILE A 340 -16.47 6.30 3.49
CA ILE A 340 -17.21 5.76 4.65
C ILE A 340 -18.27 4.76 4.19
N LEU A 341 -19.07 5.11 3.18
CA LEU A 341 -20.10 4.22 2.63
C LEU A 341 -19.47 2.94 2.06
N PHE A 342 -18.40 3.07 1.27
CA PHE A 342 -17.67 1.93 0.73
C PHE A 342 -17.17 0.99 1.83
N SER A 343 -16.58 1.54 2.90
CA SER A 343 -16.14 0.74 4.05
C SER A 343 -17.29 -0.04 4.68
N ILE A 344 -18.43 0.61 4.94
CA ILE A 344 -19.60 -0.03 5.55
C ILE A 344 -20.11 -1.17 4.66
N PHE A 345 -20.33 -0.90 3.37
CA PHE A 345 -20.81 -1.92 2.44
C PHE A 345 -19.81 -3.08 2.28
N SER A 346 -18.50 -2.79 2.29
CA SER A 346 -17.48 -3.83 2.19
C SER A 346 -17.51 -4.79 3.38
N ILE A 347 -17.74 -4.29 4.59
CA ILE A 347 -17.85 -5.12 5.80
C ILE A 347 -19.15 -5.92 5.78
N LEU A 348 -20.27 -5.29 5.42
CA LEU A 348 -21.57 -5.98 5.32
C LEU A 348 -21.53 -7.13 4.31
N ASN A 349 -20.96 -6.88 3.12
CA ASN A 349 -20.77 -7.92 2.12
C ASN A 349 -19.88 -9.04 2.62
N LEU A 350 -18.80 -8.71 3.34
CA LEU A 350 -17.91 -9.74 3.88
C LEU A 350 -18.68 -10.67 4.83
N ILE A 351 -19.47 -10.09 5.74
CA ILE A 351 -20.27 -10.86 6.70
C ILE A 351 -21.26 -11.77 5.95
N LEU A 352 -21.96 -11.24 4.94
CA LEU A 352 -22.87 -12.04 4.10
C LEU A 352 -22.15 -13.20 3.42
N PHE A 353 -20.98 -12.95 2.84
CA PHE A 353 -20.18 -13.99 2.17
C PHE A 353 -19.73 -15.08 3.13
N ILE A 354 -19.42 -14.72 4.37
CA ILE A 354 -18.97 -15.70 5.37
C ILE A 354 -20.12 -16.52 5.92
N ILE A 355 -21.32 -15.96 5.99
CA ILE A 355 -22.49 -16.71 6.45
C ILE A 355 -22.99 -17.66 5.35
N PHE A 356 -23.05 -17.19 4.09
CA PHE A 356 -23.77 -17.90 3.03
C PHE A 356 -22.89 -18.48 1.91
N LEU A 357 -21.67 -17.97 1.70
CA LEU A 357 -20.87 -18.22 0.48
C LEU A 357 -19.39 -18.50 0.76
N GLN A 358 -19.04 -19.11 1.91
CA GLN A 358 -17.63 -19.31 2.33
C GLN A 358 -16.74 -19.94 1.26
N LYS A 359 -17.28 -20.92 0.51
CA LYS A 359 -16.56 -21.67 -0.54
C LYS A 359 -16.20 -20.83 -1.76
N ILE A 360 -16.84 -19.68 -1.96
CA ILE A 360 -16.63 -18.83 -3.14
C ILE A 360 -16.19 -17.42 -2.73
N PHE A 361 -15.32 -17.34 -1.71
CA PHE A 361 -14.80 -16.08 -1.16
C PHE A 361 -14.24 -15.15 -2.24
N ILE A 362 -13.63 -15.67 -3.29
CA ILE A 362 -13.01 -14.82 -4.31
C ILE A 362 -14.03 -13.91 -5.03
N ILE A 363 -15.31 -14.31 -5.10
CA ILE A 363 -16.38 -13.46 -5.65
C ILE A 363 -16.63 -12.22 -4.78
N PHE A 364 -16.36 -12.26 -3.47
CA PHE A 364 -16.44 -11.07 -2.62
C PHE A 364 -15.50 -9.97 -3.11
N VAL A 365 -14.30 -10.32 -3.58
CA VAL A 365 -13.33 -9.37 -4.14
C VAL A 365 -13.91 -8.66 -5.37
N LEU A 366 -14.58 -9.42 -6.24
CA LEU A 366 -15.24 -8.90 -7.43
C LEU A 366 -16.39 -7.95 -7.07
N ILE A 367 -17.30 -8.37 -6.19
CA ILE A 367 -18.45 -7.56 -5.79
C ILE A 367 -17.99 -6.27 -5.11
N ASN A 368 -16.99 -6.34 -4.24
CA ASN A 368 -16.43 -5.13 -3.64
C ASN A 368 -15.77 -4.21 -4.66
N SER A 369 -15.08 -4.74 -5.67
CA SER A 369 -14.49 -3.90 -6.72
C SER A 369 -15.56 -3.18 -7.55
N LEU A 370 -16.67 -3.86 -7.88
CA LEU A 370 -17.83 -3.26 -8.56
C LEU A 370 -18.48 -2.17 -7.70
N LEU A 371 -18.72 -2.45 -6.42
CA LEU A 371 -19.29 -1.48 -5.48
C LEU A 371 -18.39 -0.26 -5.32
N GLY A 372 -17.07 -0.44 -5.29
CA GLY A 372 -16.12 0.66 -5.27
C GLY A 372 -16.35 1.62 -6.44
N ILE A 373 -16.45 1.10 -7.67
CA ILE A 373 -16.74 1.94 -8.83
C ILE A 373 -18.10 2.62 -8.71
N ILE A 374 -19.15 1.88 -8.40
CA ILE A 374 -20.52 2.41 -8.33
C ILE A 374 -20.60 3.55 -7.30
N ILE A 375 -20.06 3.34 -6.10
CA ILE A 375 -20.04 4.34 -5.03
C ILE A 375 -19.20 5.56 -5.45
N TYR A 376 -17.99 5.35 -5.98
CA TYR A 376 -17.16 6.46 -6.44
C TYR A 376 -17.67 7.16 -7.70
N LEU A 377 -18.56 6.58 -8.50
CA LEU A 377 -19.22 7.27 -9.62
C LEU A 377 -20.50 8.01 -9.18
N SER A 378 -21.31 7.40 -8.31
CA SER A 378 -22.66 7.86 -7.95
C SER A 378 -22.70 9.21 -7.24
N PHE A 379 -21.68 9.57 -6.44
CA PHE A 379 -21.60 10.88 -5.81
C PHE A 379 -21.23 11.98 -6.84
N ARG A 380 -22.28 12.45 -7.54
CA ARG A 380 -22.44 13.55 -8.51
C ARG A 380 -21.50 13.64 -9.72
N ILE A 381 -22.05 13.12 -10.83
CA ILE A 381 -21.67 13.25 -12.24
C ILE A 381 -21.91 14.66 -12.84
N HIS A 382 -22.46 15.63 -12.10
CA HIS A 382 -22.92 16.91 -12.69
C HIS A 382 -21.84 17.94 -13.10
N ALA A 383 -20.55 17.63 -12.98
CA ALA A 383 -19.50 18.58 -13.34
C ALA A 383 -18.43 18.03 -14.30
N TYR A 384 -18.56 16.79 -14.78
CA TYR A 384 -17.56 16.18 -15.66
C TYR A 384 -17.73 16.49 -17.15
N TYR A 385 -18.77 17.24 -17.54
CA TYR A 385 -19.00 17.66 -18.93
C TYR A 385 -18.84 19.16 -19.17
N LYS A 386 -17.76 19.74 -18.64
CA LYS A 386 -17.12 20.92 -19.25
C LYS A 386 -15.60 20.71 -19.23
N ILE A 387 -15.13 19.86 -20.14
CA ILE A 387 -13.78 19.93 -20.70
C ILE A 387 -13.87 20.85 -21.91
#